data_AF-A0A4R1WN44-F1
#
_entry.id   AF-A0A4R1WN44-F1
#
_cell.length_a   1.000
_cell.length_b   1.000
_cell.length_c   1.000
_cell.angle_alpha   90.00
_cell.angle_beta   90.00
_cell.angle_gamma   90.00
#
_symmetry.space_group_name_H-M   'P 1'
#
loop_
_entity.id
_entity.type
_entity.pdbx_description
1 polymer ?
#
loop_
_entity_poly.entity_id
_entity_poly.type
_entity_poly.pdbx_seq_one_letter_code
_entity_poly.pdbx_strand_id
1 'polypeptide(L)'
;MVRDAQRRADNLTGATEARNNPRNVARRIEDLEKSHRATARQLNGYSFTRYGYTETHEPATGDRAERLRIELADLDQQLTHWRKVLADLTTDGTKMYGPDDISVGDFVYRSSRMRVLRVNKKSVTVEYGPLTSTVKYHDIRAHRRAGDAENEATIETRPDPKDT
;
A
#
# COMPACT_ATOMS: atom_id res chain seq x y z
N MET A 1 15.88 -3.75 -38.52
CA MET A 1 16.38 -4.36 -37.27
C MET A 1 16.52 -3.38 -36.09
N VAL A 2 16.51 -2.06 -36.28
CA VAL A 2 16.69 -1.07 -35.18
C VAL A 2 15.46 -0.90 -34.26
N ARG A 3 14.23 -1.11 -34.77
CA ARG A 3 12.98 -0.95 -33.99
C ARG A 3 12.75 -2.00 -32.88
N ASP A 4 13.39 -3.17 -32.97
CA ASP A 4 13.25 -4.24 -31.95
C ASP A 4 14.23 -4.07 -30.78
N ALA A 5 15.37 -3.44 -31.03
CA ALA A 5 16.33 -3.08 -29.98
C ALA A 5 15.76 -1.94 -29.11
N GLN A 6 15.16 -0.91 -29.73
CA GLN A 6 14.50 0.19 -29.02
C GLN A 6 13.34 -0.32 -28.15
N ARG A 7 12.41 -1.12 -28.70
CA ARG A 7 11.29 -1.68 -27.92
C ARG A 7 11.75 -2.54 -26.75
N ARG A 8 12.83 -3.31 -26.89
CA ARG A 8 13.37 -4.12 -25.80
C ARG A 8 14.01 -3.24 -24.72
N ALA A 9 14.75 -2.21 -25.12
CA ALA A 9 15.30 -1.23 -24.18
C ALA A 9 14.19 -0.47 -23.45
N ASP A 10 13.16 0.02 -24.15
CA ASP A 10 12.00 0.72 -23.57
C ASP A 10 11.22 -0.18 -22.61
N ASN A 11 11.07 -1.47 -22.94
CA ASN A 11 10.44 -2.46 -22.05
C ASN A 11 11.28 -2.75 -20.80
N LEU A 12 12.61 -2.77 -20.91
CA LEU A 12 13.53 -2.97 -19.78
C LEU A 12 13.61 -1.72 -18.89
N THR A 13 13.60 -0.53 -19.49
CA THR A 13 13.50 0.75 -18.79
C THR A 13 12.16 0.85 -18.05
N GLY A 14 11.04 0.57 -18.72
CA GLY A 14 9.72 0.54 -18.10
C GLY A 14 9.57 -0.53 -17.01
N ALA A 15 10.21 -1.69 -17.17
CA ALA A 15 10.25 -2.72 -16.12
C ALA A 15 11.09 -2.29 -14.91
N THR A 16 12.14 -1.51 -15.12
CA THR A 16 13.03 -1.00 -14.06
C THR A 16 12.38 0.18 -13.33
N GLU A 17 11.74 1.10 -14.06
CA GLU A 17 10.94 2.21 -13.52
C GLU A 17 9.70 1.71 -12.76
N ALA A 18 8.98 0.73 -13.30
CA ALA A 18 7.84 0.12 -12.61
C ALA A 18 8.28 -0.66 -11.36
N ARG A 19 9.45 -1.34 -11.40
CA ARG A 19 10.02 -2.05 -10.25
C ARG A 19 10.47 -1.08 -9.15
N ASN A 20 10.96 0.10 -9.52
CA ASN A 20 11.43 1.13 -8.59
C ASN A 20 10.37 2.17 -8.24
N ASN A 21 9.11 1.97 -8.64
CA ASN A 21 8.02 2.83 -8.18
C ASN A 21 7.85 2.68 -6.65
N PRO A 22 7.89 3.77 -5.86
CA PRO A 22 7.84 3.70 -4.39
C PRO A 22 6.60 2.97 -3.86
N ARG A 23 5.47 3.08 -4.55
CA ARG A 23 4.25 2.34 -4.22
C ARG A 23 4.44 0.83 -4.36
N ASN A 24 5.05 0.39 -5.46
CA ASN A 24 5.30 -1.02 -5.71
C ASN A 24 6.32 -1.59 -4.72
N VAL A 25 7.35 -0.80 -4.38
CA VAL A 25 8.32 -1.16 -3.35
C VAL A 25 7.64 -1.26 -1.97
N ALA A 26 6.81 -0.30 -1.57
CA ALA A 26 6.08 -0.35 -0.30
C ALA A 26 5.12 -1.54 -0.22
N ARG A 27 4.41 -1.86 -1.31
CA ARG A 27 3.57 -3.05 -1.40
C ARG A 27 4.39 -4.34 -1.26
N ARG A 28 5.54 -4.40 -1.92
CA ARG A 28 6.47 -5.53 -1.80
C ARG A 28 6.96 -5.72 -0.38
N ILE A 29 7.29 -4.64 0.33
CA ILE A 29 7.66 -4.71 1.75
C ILE A 29 6.51 -5.28 2.58
N GLU A 30 5.26 -4.84 2.38
CA GLU A 30 4.10 -5.38 3.10
C GLU A 30 3.92 -6.89 2.85
N ASP A 31 4.07 -7.32 1.59
CA ASP A 31 4.00 -8.74 1.22
C ASP A 31 5.13 -9.56 1.87
N LEU A 32 6.37 -9.06 1.85
CA LEU A 32 7.52 -9.68 2.54
C LEU A 32 7.32 -9.77 4.05
N GLU A 33 6.80 -8.71 4.69
CA GLU A 33 6.50 -8.72 6.13
C GLU A 33 5.40 -9.74 6.47
N LYS A 34 4.41 -9.90 5.58
CA LYS A 34 3.35 -10.90 5.76
C LYS A 34 3.92 -12.31 5.65
N SER A 35 4.76 -12.58 4.66
CA SER A 35 5.46 -13.86 4.51
C SER A 35 6.34 -14.13 5.72
N HIS A 36 7.14 -13.17 6.15
CA HIS A 36 7.99 -13.29 7.35
C HIS A 36 7.17 -13.68 8.58
N ARG A 37 6.06 -13.00 8.86
CA ARG A 37 5.16 -13.36 9.97
C ARG A 37 4.49 -14.72 9.80
N ALA A 38 4.23 -15.18 8.58
CA ALA A 38 3.68 -16.50 8.34
C ALA A 38 4.73 -17.59 8.59
N THR A 39 5.93 -17.45 8.03
CA THR A 39 7.06 -18.36 8.20
C THR A 39 7.47 -18.45 9.68
N ALA A 40 7.53 -17.32 10.40
CA ALA A 40 7.82 -17.31 11.83
C ALA A 40 6.76 -18.04 12.67
N ARG A 41 5.46 -17.89 12.33
CA ARG A 41 4.38 -18.65 12.99
C ARG A 41 4.48 -20.14 12.71
N GLN A 42 4.83 -20.54 11.48
CA GLN A 42 5.05 -21.96 11.16
C GLN A 42 6.23 -22.54 11.93
N LEU A 43 7.31 -21.77 12.13
CA LEU A 43 8.47 -22.21 12.88
C LEU A 43 8.13 -22.40 14.37
N ASN A 44 7.46 -21.41 14.97
CA ASN A 44 7.20 -21.38 16.40
C ASN A 44 5.94 -22.15 16.82
N GLY A 45 5.15 -22.64 15.87
CA GLY A 45 3.82 -23.16 16.13
C GLY A 45 2.80 -22.03 16.35
N TYR A 46 1.53 -22.36 16.16
CA TYR A 46 0.42 -21.43 16.40
C TYR A 46 -0.89 -22.18 16.60
N SER A 47 -1.80 -21.58 17.38
CA SER A 47 -3.18 -22.06 17.50
C SER A 47 -4.15 -21.01 16.96
N PHE A 48 -5.27 -21.46 16.42
CA PHE A 48 -6.37 -20.57 16.06
C PHE A 48 -7.72 -21.24 16.32
N THR A 49 -8.70 -20.42 16.69
CA THR A 49 -10.07 -20.89 16.93
C THR A 49 -10.95 -20.56 15.73
N ARG A 50 -11.67 -21.55 15.21
CA ARG A 50 -12.62 -21.40 14.10
C ARG A 50 -13.89 -22.17 14.40
N TYR A 51 -15.05 -21.52 14.29
CA TYR A 51 -16.37 -22.11 14.56
C TYR A 51 -16.47 -22.79 15.94
N GLY A 52 -15.78 -22.26 16.96
CA GLY A 52 -15.75 -22.83 18.31
C GLY A 52 -14.73 -23.95 18.53
N TYR A 53 -14.00 -24.38 17.49
CA TYR A 53 -12.96 -25.40 17.57
C TYR A 53 -11.57 -24.77 17.53
N THR A 54 -10.67 -25.19 18.41
CA THR A 54 -9.27 -24.73 18.43
C THR A 54 -8.39 -25.76 17.72
N GLU A 55 -7.74 -25.33 16.65
CA GLU A 55 -6.71 -26.08 15.95
C GLU A 55 -5.34 -25.59 16.41
N THR A 56 -4.45 -26.52 16.77
CA THR A 56 -3.09 -26.24 17.23
C THR A 56 -2.10 -26.86 16.26
N HIS A 57 -1.18 -26.04 15.78
CA HIS A 57 -0.02 -26.47 15.00
C HIS A 57 1.22 -26.39 15.87
N GLU A 58 1.85 -27.54 16.09
CA GLU A 58 3.08 -27.64 16.86
C GLU A 58 4.24 -26.92 16.16
N PRO A 59 5.25 -26.45 16.92
CA PRO A 59 6.47 -25.90 16.36
C PRO A 59 7.13 -26.86 15.36
N ALA A 60 7.70 -26.31 14.29
CA ALA A 60 8.44 -27.13 13.34
C ALA A 60 9.71 -27.72 13.98
N THR A 61 10.03 -28.96 13.63
CA THR A 61 11.21 -29.69 14.13
C THR A 61 12.06 -30.23 12.98
N GLY A 62 13.31 -30.63 13.28
CA GLY A 62 14.26 -31.21 12.32
C GLY A 62 14.48 -30.34 11.08
N ASP A 63 14.62 -30.98 9.93
CA ASP A 63 14.88 -30.35 8.63
C ASP A 63 13.84 -29.30 8.25
N ARG A 64 12.58 -29.47 8.67
CA ARG A 64 11.52 -28.49 8.42
C ARG A 64 11.81 -27.17 9.13
N ALA A 65 12.27 -27.24 10.38
CA ALA A 65 12.63 -26.07 11.17
C ALA A 65 13.84 -25.36 10.59
N GLU A 66 14.84 -26.11 10.14
CA GLU A 66 16.04 -25.56 9.52
C GLU A 66 15.71 -24.79 8.23
N ARG A 67 14.90 -25.38 7.34
CA ARG A 67 14.44 -24.68 6.12
C ARG A 67 13.70 -23.38 6.43
N LEU A 68 12.83 -23.39 7.44
CA LEU A 68 12.10 -22.18 7.86
C LEU A 68 13.01 -21.10 8.42
N ARG A 69 14.09 -21.46 9.14
CA ARG A 69 15.09 -20.49 9.62
C ARG A 69 15.88 -19.86 8.47
N ILE A 70 16.26 -20.67 7.48
CA ILE A 70 16.92 -20.17 6.27
C ILE A 70 16.00 -19.21 5.51
N GLU A 71 14.73 -19.59 5.35
CA GLU A 71 13.72 -18.74 4.71
C GLU A 71 13.51 -17.41 5.45
N LEU A 72 13.45 -17.43 6.79
CA LEU A 72 13.38 -16.20 7.59
C LEU A 72 14.59 -15.30 7.37
N ALA A 73 15.79 -15.86 7.37
CA ALA A 73 17.02 -15.10 7.12
C ALA A 73 17.03 -14.45 5.73
N ASP A 74 16.56 -15.16 4.70
CA ASP A 74 16.42 -14.59 3.35
C ASP A 74 15.36 -13.47 3.31
N LEU A 75 14.21 -13.68 3.94
CA LEU A 75 13.17 -12.65 4.04
C LEU A 75 13.66 -11.39 4.77
N ASP A 76 14.47 -11.54 5.82
CA ASP A 76 15.09 -10.42 6.54
C ASP A 76 16.08 -9.64 5.66
N GLN A 77 16.90 -10.33 4.88
CA GLN A 77 17.79 -9.70 3.91
C GLN A 77 17.02 -8.93 2.84
N GLN A 78 15.96 -9.53 2.30
CA GLN A 78 15.09 -8.87 1.33
C GLN A 78 14.40 -7.65 1.93
N LEU A 79 13.84 -7.77 3.14
CA LEU A 79 13.21 -6.64 3.84
C LEU A 79 14.19 -5.49 4.06
N THR A 80 15.42 -5.80 4.48
CA THR A 80 16.48 -4.81 4.68
C THR A 80 16.80 -4.09 3.37
N HIS A 81 17.00 -4.84 2.28
CA HIS A 81 17.27 -4.28 0.97
C HIS A 81 16.14 -3.36 0.47
N TRP A 82 14.90 -3.84 0.47
CA TRP A 82 13.78 -3.07 -0.08
C TRP A 82 13.40 -1.86 0.79
N ARG A 83 13.59 -1.93 2.11
CA ARG A 83 13.44 -0.75 2.99
C ARG A 83 14.46 0.33 2.66
N LYS A 84 15.71 -0.05 2.37
CA LYS A 84 16.73 0.89 1.91
C LYS A 84 16.33 1.54 0.59
N VAL A 85 15.92 0.74 -0.40
CA VAL A 85 15.44 1.26 -1.70
C VAL A 85 14.27 2.24 -1.51
N LEU A 86 13.31 1.94 -0.63
CA LEU A 86 12.20 2.84 -0.36
C LEU A 86 12.67 4.17 0.25
N ALA A 87 13.61 4.13 1.20
CA ALA A 87 14.17 5.32 1.83
C ALA A 87 14.90 6.22 0.81
N ASP A 88 15.70 5.61 -0.07
CA ASP A 88 16.40 6.30 -1.16
C ASP A 88 15.37 7.01 -2.07
N LEU A 89 14.32 6.30 -2.50
CA LEU A 89 13.28 6.86 -3.36
C LEU A 89 12.45 7.98 -2.71
N THR A 90 12.21 7.92 -1.40
CA THR A 90 11.53 9.00 -0.68
C THR A 90 12.40 10.25 -0.54
N THR A 91 13.73 10.08 -0.51
CA THR A 91 14.69 11.20 -0.49
C THR A 91 14.71 11.92 -1.84
N ASP A 92 14.56 11.18 -2.93
CA ASP A 92 14.49 11.71 -4.30
C ASP A 92 13.18 12.45 -4.63
N GLY A 93 12.32 12.70 -3.64
CA GLY A 93 11.19 13.62 -3.74
C GLY A 93 9.87 12.99 -4.22
N THR A 94 9.77 11.66 -4.32
CA THR A 94 8.48 11.03 -4.59
C THR A 94 7.59 11.11 -3.35
N LYS A 95 6.52 11.91 -3.42
CA LYS A 95 5.58 12.08 -2.31
C LYS A 95 4.87 10.76 -1.98
N MET A 96 5.15 10.21 -0.81
CA MET A 96 4.34 9.17 -0.18
C MET A 96 3.48 9.80 0.91
N TYR A 97 2.20 9.47 0.92
CA TYR A 97 1.30 9.90 1.98
C TYR A 97 1.55 9.11 3.27
N GLY A 98 1.36 9.77 4.41
CA GLY A 98 1.34 9.18 5.75
C GLY A 98 0.11 9.63 6.54
N PRO A 99 -0.01 9.18 7.80
CA PRO A 99 -1.11 9.57 8.68
C PRO A 99 -1.12 11.07 9.00
N ASP A 100 0.03 11.74 8.94
CA ASP A 100 0.14 13.17 9.23
C ASP A 100 -0.26 14.06 8.03
N ASP A 101 -0.34 13.49 6.82
CA ASP A 101 -0.72 14.22 5.60
C ASP A 101 -2.24 14.32 5.41
N ILE A 102 -3.02 13.45 6.05
CA ILE A 102 -4.44 13.25 5.76
C ILE A 102 -5.26 13.39 7.04
N SER A 103 -6.32 14.20 6.97
CA SER A 103 -7.27 14.41 8.06
C SER A 103 -8.62 13.75 7.77
N VAL A 104 -9.42 13.53 8.83
CA VAL A 104 -10.81 13.08 8.69
C VAL A 104 -11.61 14.16 7.95
N GLY A 105 -12.44 13.76 6.99
CA GLY A 105 -13.20 14.65 6.12
C GLY A 105 -12.51 14.99 4.79
N ASP A 106 -11.20 14.75 4.67
CA ASP A 106 -10.48 14.95 3.41
C ASP A 106 -10.93 13.96 2.32
N PHE A 107 -10.58 14.26 1.07
CA PHE A 107 -10.82 13.38 -0.07
C PHE A 107 -9.52 12.75 -0.55
N VAL A 108 -9.53 11.43 -0.68
CA VAL A 108 -8.42 10.64 -1.23
C VAL A 108 -8.81 10.02 -2.55
N TYR A 109 -7.83 9.89 -3.45
CA TYR A 109 -8.02 9.30 -4.78
C TYR A 109 -7.21 8.02 -4.89
N ARG A 110 -7.90 6.89 -5.12
CA ARG A 110 -7.27 5.59 -5.45
C ARG A 110 -7.63 5.16 -6.87
N SER A 111 -8.93 5.03 -7.11
CA SER A 111 -9.57 4.74 -8.41
C SER A 111 -10.73 5.71 -8.65
N SER A 112 -11.46 6.00 -7.57
CA SER A 112 -12.43 7.07 -7.45
C SER A 112 -12.04 8.00 -6.29
N ARG A 113 -12.69 9.17 -6.24
CA ARG A 113 -12.67 10.08 -5.10
C ARG A 113 -13.46 9.46 -3.96
N MET A 114 -12.88 9.40 -2.76
CA MET A 114 -13.53 8.85 -1.58
C MET A 114 -13.28 9.74 -0.36
N ARG A 115 -14.30 9.94 0.48
CA ARG A 115 -14.20 10.75 1.70
C ARG A 115 -13.57 9.94 2.82
N VAL A 116 -12.61 10.53 3.54
CA VAL A 116 -11.95 9.90 4.70
C VAL A 116 -12.87 9.99 5.92
N LEU A 117 -13.18 8.83 6.50
CA LEU A 117 -13.97 8.69 7.73
C LEU A 117 -13.09 8.50 8.97
N ARG A 118 -11.94 7.82 8.80
CA ARG A 118 -11.00 7.58 9.90
C ARG A 118 -9.57 7.48 9.39
N VAL A 119 -8.63 8.05 10.14
CA VAL A 119 -7.20 7.93 9.88
C VAL A 119 -6.60 6.89 10.84
N ASN A 120 -5.92 5.89 10.30
CA ASN A 120 -5.19 4.87 11.08
C ASN A 120 -3.69 4.96 10.76
N LYS A 121 -2.86 4.32 11.58
CA LYS A 121 -1.39 4.33 11.42
C LYS A 121 -0.89 3.84 10.04
N LYS A 122 -1.56 2.88 9.41
CA LYS A 122 -1.14 2.27 8.12
C LYS A 122 -2.14 2.47 6.97
N SER A 123 -3.30 3.06 7.24
CA SER A 123 -4.38 3.15 6.26
C SER A 123 -5.42 4.18 6.69
N VAL A 124 -6.21 4.64 5.74
CA VAL A 124 -7.43 5.42 5.99
C VAL A 124 -8.66 4.55 5.73
N THR A 125 -9.68 4.73 6.55
CA THR A 125 -11.02 4.20 6.30
C THR A 125 -11.79 5.26 5.54
N VAL A 126 -12.37 4.87 4.41
CA VAL A 126 -13.06 5.77 3.50
C VAL A 126 -14.49 5.32 3.25
N GLU A 127 -15.33 6.27 2.89
CA GLU A 127 -16.68 6.00 2.40
C GLU A 127 -16.63 5.31 1.04
N TYR A 128 -17.42 4.25 0.88
CA TYR A 128 -17.54 3.49 -0.37
C TYR A 128 -19.01 3.09 -0.61
N GLY A 129 -19.79 4.05 -1.07
CA GLY A 129 -21.25 3.90 -1.21
C GLY A 129 -21.90 3.63 0.15
N PRO A 130 -22.77 2.60 0.29
CA PRO A 130 -23.40 2.26 1.57
C PRO A 130 -22.45 1.58 2.57
N LEU A 131 -21.22 1.26 2.16
CA LEU A 131 -20.22 0.55 2.96
C LEU A 131 -18.99 1.42 3.21
N THR A 132 -18.07 0.88 4.01
CA THR A 132 -16.73 1.47 4.19
C THR A 132 -15.68 0.61 3.52
N SER A 133 -14.60 1.26 3.08
CA SER A 133 -13.43 0.59 2.52
C SER A 133 -12.15 1.03 3.24
N THR A 134 -11.10 0.23 3.18
CA THR A 134 -9.79 0.55 3.74
C THR A 134 -8.79 0.80 2.63
N VAL A 135 -8.16 1.97 2.63
CA VAL A 135 -7.14 2.36 1.65
C VAL A 135 -5.80 2.53 2.36
N LYS A 136 -4.79 1.78 1.90
CA LYS A 136 -3.40 1.90 2.39
C LYS A 136 -2.78 3.19 1.88
N TYR A 137 -1.88 3.80 2.65
CA TYR A 137 -1.28 5.07 2.23
C TYR A 137 -0.52 4.99 0.91
N HIS A 138 0.26 3.92 0.70
CA HIS A 138 0.95 3.71 -0.57
C HIS A 138 -0.01 3.52 -1.75
N ASP A 139 -1.29 3.23 -1.50
CA ASP A 139 -2.30 3.06 -2.54
C ASP A 139 -2.94 4.38 -3.01
N ILE A 140 -2.75 5.47 -2.24
CA ILE A 140 -3.30 6.81 -2.50
C ILE A 140 -2.50 7.48 -3.61
N ARG A 141 -3.21 7.96 -4.64
CA ARG A 141 -2.63 8.66 -5.80
C ARG A 141 -2.65 10.17 -5.63
N ALA A 142 -3.72 10.69 -5.04
CA ALA A 142 -3.88 12.11 -4.76
C ALA A 142 -4.72 12.32 -3.49
N HIS A 143 -4.57 13.50 -2.90
CA HIS A 143 -5.29 13.95 -1.72
C HIS A 143 -5.73 15.40 -1.94
N ARG A 144 -6.92 15.73 -1.45
CA ARG A 144 -7.48 17.08 -1.42
C ARG A 144 -8.10 17.32 -0.05
N ARG A 145 -7.85 18.49 0.54
CA ARG A 145 -8.44 18.85 1.84
C ARG A 145 -9.94 19.11 1.71
N ALA A 146 -10.68 18.86 2.78
CA ALA A 146 -12.14 19.08 2.81
C ALA A 146 -12.54 20.51 2.36
N GLY A 147 -11.85 21.54 2.85
CA GLY A 147 -12.14 22.95 2.55
C GLY A 147 -11.88 23.35 1.09
N ASP A 148 -11.00 22.65 0.38
CA ASP A 148 -10.70 22.95 -1.03
C ASP A 148 -11.80 22.42 -1.96
N ALA A 149 -12.59 21.44 -1.51
CA ALA A 149 -13.68 20.86 -2.29
C ALA A 149 -14.99 21.66 -2.22
N GLU A 150 -15.22 22.41 -1.15
CA GLU A 150 -16.45 23.21 -0.94
C GLU A 150 -16.44 24.51 -1.77
N ASN A 151 -15.25 25.04 -2.05
CA ASN A 151 -15.08 26.23 -2.89
C ASN A 151 -15.41 25.97 -4.37
N GLU A 152 -15.24 24.75 -4.88
CA GLU A 152 -15.52 24.40 -6.28
C GLU A 152 -17.03 24.16 -6.52
N ALA A 153 -17.72 23.52 -5.57
CA ALA A 153 -19.19 23.32 -5.64
C ALA A 153 -19.97 24.64 -5.53
N THR A 154 -19.39 25.64 -4.85
CA THR A 154 -19.99 26.96 -4.69
C THR A 154 -19.88 27.81 -5.97
N ILE A 155 -18.86 27.57 -6.82
CA ILE A 155 -18.68 28.31 -8.08
C ILE A 155 -19.65 27.84 -9.16
N GLU A 156 -20.02 26.55 -9.20
CA GLU A 156 -21.00 26.01 -10.16
C GLU A 156 -22.47 26.31 -9.80
N THR A 157 -22.75 26.88 -8.62
CA THR A 157 -24.11 27.22 -8.17
C THR A 157 -24.40 28.72 -8.24
N ARG A 158 -23.68 29.47 -9.08
CA ARG A 158 -24.10 30.84 -9.41
C ARG A 158 -25.24 30.75 -10.44
N PRO A 159 -26.50 31.07 -10.09
CA PRO A 159 -27.58 31.08 -11.07
C PRO A 159 -27.27 32.13 -12.13
N ASP A 160 -27.46 31.76 -13.40
CA ASP A 160 -27.40 32.68 -14.53
C ASP A 160 -28.26 33.92 -14.21
N PRO A 161 -27.72 35.14 -14.27
CA PRO A 161 -28.54 36.33 -14.18
C PRO A 161 -29.48 36.33 -15.39
N LYS A 162 -30.78 36.27 -15.11
CA LYS A 162 -31.87 36.36 -16.08
C LYS A 162 -31.60 37.47 -17.09
N ASP A 163 -31.53 37.13 -18.37
CA ASP A 163 -31.66 38.12 -19.44
C ASP A 163 -33.10 38.62 -19.48
N THR A 164 -33.19 39.94 -19.51
CA THR A 164 -34.38 40.79 -19.57
C THR A 164 -34.80 40.99 -21.01
#